data_AF-A0A3D3LH22-F1
#
_entry.id   AF-A0A3D3LH22-F1
#
_cell.length_a   1.000
_cell.length_b   1.000
_cell.length_c   1.000
_cell.angle_alpha   90.00
_cell.angle_beta   90.00
_cell.angle_gamma   90.00
#
_symmetry.space_group_name_H-M   'P 1'
#
loop_
_entity.id
_entity.type
_entity.pdbx_description
1 polymer ?
#
loop_
_entity_poly.entity_id
_entity_poly.type
_entity_poly.pdbx_seq_one_letter_code
_entity_poly.pdbx_strand_id
1 'polypeptide(L)' 'LVSSIRGKGDPGYKVTSKFLAECALCLVQNADELPGGKNYGGVLTSATGLGMPLVERLMRVGIEFDDPKEI' A
#
# COMPACT_ATOMS: atom_id res chain seq x y z
N LEU A 1 -1.35 11.84 -8.21
CA LEU A 1 -1.67 10.76 -9.19
C LEU A 1 -0.41 9.93 -9.33
N VAL A 2 -0.49 8.61 -9.52
CA VAL A 2 0.69 7.74 -9.71
C VAL A 2 0.67 7.23 -11.14
N SER A 3 1.79 7.32 -11.86
CA SER A 3 1.89 6.84 -13.24
C SER A 3 2.39 5.41 -13.35
N SER A 4 3.27 5.00 -12.43
CA SER A 4 3.85 3.67 -12.41
C SER A 4 4.21 3.23 -10.99
N ILE A 5 4.20 1.92 -10.75
CA ILE A 5 4.63 1.32 -9.49
C ILE A 5 5.69 0.26 -9.83
N ARG A 6 6.85 0.32 -9.17
CA ARG A 6 7.99 -0.57 -9.45
C ARG A 6 8.46 -1.28 -8.19
N GLY A 7 9.00 -2.47 -8.36
CA GLY A 7 9.59 -3.25 -7.27
C GLY A 7 10.46 -4.38 -7.79
N LYS A 8 11.48 -4.77 -7.01
CA LYS A 8 12.41 -5.83 -7.41
C LYS A 8 11.81 -7.23 -7.22
N GLY A 9 11.66 -7.96 -8.32
CA GLY A 9 11.25 -9.37 -8.32
C GLY A 9 10.24 -9.67 -9.42
N ASP A 10 9.84 -10.93 -9.53
CA ASP A 10 8.73 -11.30 -10.41
C ASP A 10 7.43 -10.61 -9.93
N PRO A 11 6.71 -9.92 -10.84
CA PRO A 11 5.51 -9.18 -10.48
C PRO A 11 4.37 -10.10 -10.02
N GLY A 12 4.21 -11.27 -10.67
CA GLY A 12 3.11 -12.21 -10.42
C GLY A 12 3.23 -12.96 -9.10
N TYR A 13 4.43 -13.08 -8.54
CA TYR A 13 4.67 -13.78 -7.29
C TYR A 13 5.34 -12.88 -6.25
N LYS A 14 6.63 -12.59 -6.41
CA LYS A 14 7.43 -11.96 -5.35
C LYS A 14 6.93 -10.56 -4.98
N VAL A 15 6.59 -9.74 -5.97
CA VAL A 15 6.09 -8.37 -5.71
C VAL A 15 4.66 -8.44 -5.16
N THR A 16 3.79 -9.26 -5.75
CA THR A 16 2.40 -9.43 -5.27
C THR A 16 2.34 -9.94 -3.82
N SER A 17 3.13 -10.96 -3.46
CA SER A 17 3.20 -11.47 -2.09
C SER A 17 3.70 -10.41 -1.10
N LYS A 18 4.64 -9.55 -1.53
CA LYS A 18 5.11 -8.43 -0.71
C LYS A 18 3.98 -7.44 -0.44
N PHE A 19 3.19 -7.08 -1.45
CA PHE A 19 2.03 -6.19 -1.28
C PHE A 19 1.03 -6.76 -0.29
N LEU A 20 0.68 -8.05 -0.44
CA LEU A 20 -0.25 -8.72 0.46
C LEU A 20 0.26 -8.73 1.92
N ALA A 21 1.55 -9.03 2.12
CA ALA A 21 2.16 -9.01 3.44
C ALA A 21 2.15 -7.61 4.06
N GLU A 22 2.47 -6.57 3.29
CA GLU A 22 2.43 -5.19 3.80
C GLU A 22 1.01 -4.71 4.09
N CYS A 23 -0.01 -5.14 3.34
CA CYS A 23 -1.41 -4.89 3.70
C CYS A 23 -1.76 -5.47 5.08
N ALA A 24 -1.38 -6.73 5.32
CA ALA A 24 -1.64 -7.38 6.61
C ALA A 24 -0.89 -6.69 7.74
N LEU A 25 0.39 -6.35 7.54
CA LEU A 25 1.18 -5.63 8.54
C LEU A 25 0.65 -4.22 8.79
N CYS A 26 0.14 -3.53 7.77
CA CYS A 26 -0.50 -2.22 7.90
C CYS A 26 -1.71 -2.30 8.84
N LEU A 27 -2.57 -3.31 8.69
CA LEU A 27 -3.74 -3.50 9.55
C LEU A 27 -3.35 -3.74 11.02
N VAL A 28 -2.29 -4.51 11.26
CA VAL A 28 -1.88 -4.90 12.61
C VAL A 28 -1.06 -3.82 13.29
N GLN A 29 -0.15 -3.15 12.57
CA GLN A 29 0.85 -2.26 13.15
C GLN A 29 0.50 -0.77 13.05
N ASN A 30 -0.40 -0.38 12.14
CA ASN A 30 -0.74 1.03 11.89
C ASN A 30 -2.23 1.30 12.16
N ALA A 31 -2.86 0.55 13.07
CA ALA A 31 -4.30 0.59 13.33
C ALA A 31 -4.83 1.98 13.69
N ASP A 32 -4.07 2.77 14.44
CA ASP A 32 -4.47 4.14 14.83
C ASP A 32 -4.29 5.17 13.69
N GLU A 33 -3.61 4.81 12.61
CA GLU A 33 -3.35 5.66 11.43
C GLU A 33 -4.27 5.32 10.25
N LEU A 34 -5.07 4.24 10.36
CA LEU A 34 -5.94 3.80 9.27
C LEU A 34 -7.04 4.83 8.97
N PRO A 35 -7.39 5.04 7.69
CA PRO A 35 -8.48 5.93 7.30
C PRO A 35 -9.80 5.57 8.01
N GLY A 36 -10.56 6.58 8.41
CA GLY A 36 -11.89 6.41 9.03
C GLY A 36 -11.90 6.02 10.51
N GLY A 37 -10.76 5.60 11.08
CA GLY A 37 -10.62 5.32 12.51
C GLY A 37 -11.24 4.00 12.98
N LYS A 38 -11.24 3.76 14.30
CA LYS A 38 -11.45 2.43 14.93
C LYS A 38 -12.77 1.74 14.60
N ASN A 39 -13.82 2.50 14.28
CA ASN A 39 -15.15 1.95 13.98
C ASN A 39 -15.43 1.87 12.47
N TYR A 40 -14.48 2.27 11.63
CA TYR A 40 -14.61 2.22 10.18
C TYR A 40 -14.25 0.82 9.67
N GLY A 41 -15.08 0.28 8.77
CA GLY A 41 -14.92 -1.09 8.29
C GLY A 41 -15.90 -1.46 7.19
N GLY A 42 -15.88 -2.74 6.79
CA GLY A 42 -16.65 -3.28 5.68
C GLY A 42 -15.75 -3.87 4.59
N VAL A 43 -16.29 -4.03 3.38
CA VAL A 43 -15.50 -4.44 2.20
C VAL A 43 -14.92 -3.19 1.56
N LEU A 44 -13.65 -2.92 1.85
CA LEU A 44 -12.95 -1.72 1.41
C LEU A 44 -11.89 -2.07 0.35
N THR A 45 -11.55 -1.09 -0.49
CA THR A 45 -10.36 -1.20 -1.34
C THR A 45 -9.12 -0.80 -0.53
N SER A 46 -7.93 -1.19 -0.99
CA SER A 46 -6.68 -0.77 -0.33
C SER A 46 -6.55 0.75 -0.24
N ALA A 47 -7.03 1.48 -1.25
CA ALA A 47 -7.02 2.94 -1.27
C ALA A 47 -7.85 3.56 -0.13
N THR A 48 -9.05 3.03 0.12
CA THR A 48 -9.95 3.59 1.14
C THR A 48 -9.73 3.01 2.54
N GLY A 49 -9.30 1.76 2.65
CA GLY A 49 -9.12 1.09 3.95
C GLY A 49 -7.71 1.17 4.54
N LEU A 50 -6.68 1.37 3.72
CA LEU A 50 -5.28 1.37 4.18
C LEU A 50 -4.57 2.69 3.88
N GLY A 51 -4.87 3.33 2.75
CA GLY A 51 -4.42 4.69 2.43
C GLY A 51 -2.90 4.89 2.48
N MET A 52 -2.48 6.07 2.94
CA MET A 52 -1.07 6.45 3.04
C MET A 52 -0.22 5.56 3.95
N PRO A 53 -0.72 5.04 5.08
CA PRO A 53 0.02 4.05 5.87
C PRO A 53 0.57 2.88 5.03
N LEU A 54 -0.24 2.31 4.13
CA LEU A 54 0.25 1.25 3.24
C LEU A 54 1.32 1.76 2.25
N VAL A 55 1.14 2.95 1.67
CA VAL A 55 2.10 3.54 0.73
C VAL A 55 3.47 3.70 1.41
N GLU A 56 3.49 4.23 2.62
CA GLU A 56 4.73 4.40 3.40
C GLU A 56 5.42 3.09 3.70
N ARG A 57 4.65 2.05 4.07
CA ARG A 57 5.20 0.71 4.28
C ARG A 57 5.81 0.12 3.03
N LEU A 58 5.10 0.21 1.89
CA LEU A 58 5.56 -0.29 0.61
C LEU A 58 6.87 0.39 0.19
N MET A 59 6.99 1.71 0.38
CA MET A 59 8.24 2.44 0.13
C MET A 59 9.41 1.91 0.97
N ARG A 60 9.19 1.61 2.26
CA ARG A 60 10.23 1.06 3.16
C ARG A 60 10.75 -0.31 2.71
N VAL A 61 9.94 -1.09 1.99
CA VAL A 61 10.33 -2.41 1.46
C VAL A 61 10.72 -2.39 -0.02
N GLY A 62 11.05 -1.21 -0.55
CA GLY A 62 11.60 -1.02 -1.89
C GLY A 62 10.56 -1.12 -3.00
N ILE A 63 9.33 -0.67 -2.75
CA ILE A 63 8.35 -0.34 -3.79
C ILE A 63 8.44 1.15 -4.08
N GLU A 64 8.58 1.49 -5.36
CA GLU A 64 8.68 2.86 -5.83
C GLU A 64 7.37 3.27 -6.50
N PHE A 65 6.96 4.52 -6.28
CA PHE A 65 5.81 5.15 -6.92
C PHE A 65 6.31 6.32 -7.74
N ASP A 66 6.06 6.30 -9.04
CA ASP A 66 6.44 7.40 -9.92
C ASP A 66 5.32 8.41 -10.05
N ASP A 67 5.69 9.68 -9.99
CA ASP A 67 4.81 10.77 -10.36
C ASP A 67 4.45 10.72 -11.86
N PRO A 68 3.30 11.27 -12.26
CA PRO A 68 3.01 11.51 -13.66
C PRO A 68 4.04 12.51 -14.17
N LYS A 69 4.74 12.15 -15.25
CA LYS A 69 5.62 13.12 -15.92
C LYS A 69 4.76 14.30 -16.37
N GLU A 70 5.19 15.53 -16.06
CA GLU A 70 4.59 16.71 -16.66
C GLU A 70 4.60 16.54 -18.19
N ILE A 71 3.44 16.76 -18.80
CA ILE A 71 3.24 16.71 -20.26
C ILE A 71 3.70 18.04 -20.85
#